data_AF-A0AAV9D184-F1
#
_entry.id   AF-A0AAV9D184-F1
#
_cell.length_a   1.000
_cell.length_b   1.000
_cell.length_c   1.000
_cell.angle_alpha   90.00
_cell.angle_beta   90.00
_cell.angle_gamma   90.00
#
_symmetry.space_group_name_H-M   'P 1'
#
loop_
_entity.id
_entity.type
_entity.pdbx_description
1 polymer ?
#
loop_
_entity_poly.entity_id
_entity_poly.type
_entity_poly.pdbx_seq_one_letter_code
_entity_poly.pdbx_strand_id
1 'polypeptide(L)'
;MEEVKGVVKHVVLARFKEDVTPDMIDQLIKGYASLVSLIQPMKSFHCVEGIAEYVAHPAHVEYANEFLCNLEKVIVIDYKPTVLRA
;
A
#
# COMPACT_ATOMS: atom_id res chain seq x y z
N MET A 1 -2.24 15.18 26.98
CA MET A 1 -1.30 14.06 26.77
C MET A 1 -1.14 13.97 25.28
N GLU A 2 -0.03 14.47 24.74
CA GLU A 2 0.21 14.44 23.30
C GLU A 2 0.59 13.00 22.96
N GLU A 3 -0.35 12.24 22.39
CA GLU A 3 -0.01 10.98 21.75
C GLU A 3 1.03 11.30 20.68
N VAL A 4 2.24 10.77 20.84
CA VAL A 4 3.17 10.69 19.71
C VAL A 4 2.48 9.79 18.70
N LYS A 5 1.79 10.38 17.72
CA LYS A 5 1.14 9.66 16.61
C LYS A 5 2.22 8.98 15.80
N GLY A 6 2.61 7.78 16.24
CA GLY A 6 3.63 6.98 15.59
C GLY A 6 3.18 6.66 14.18
N VAL A 7 3.98 7.07 13.19
CA VAL A 7 3.74 6.77 11.78
C VAL A 7 3.65 5.25 11.62
N VAL A 8 2.62 4.75 10.96
CA VAL A 8 2.54 3.35 10.53
C VAL A 8 3.15 3.24 9.14
N LYS A 9 3.95 2.20 8.91
CA LYS A 9 4.50 1.90 7.59
C LYS A 9 3.73 0.72 7.01
N HIS A 10 3.23 0.91 5.80
CA HIS A 10 2.56 -0.09 5.00
C HIS A 10 3.51 -0.53 3.88
N VAL A 11 3.91 -1.80 3.89
CA VAL A 11 4.85 -2.37 2.93
C VAL A 11 4.18 -3.51 2.18
N VAL A 12 4.20 -3.45 0.85
CA VAL A 12 3.68 -4.49 -0.04
C VAL A 12 4.84 -5.11 -0.81
N LEU A 13 5.01 -6.41 -0.68
CA LEU A 13 5.93 -7.22 -1.47
C LEU A 13 5.11 -8.10 -2.40
N ALA A 14 5.37 -8.03 -3.70
CA ALA A 14 4.59 -8.73 -4.72
C ALA A 14 5.50 -9.50 -5.67
N ARG A 15 5.05 -10.69 -6.07
CA ARG A 15 5.61 -11.45 -7.19
C ARG A 15 4.55 -11.50 -8.29
N PHE A 16 4.87 -10.93 -9.46
CA PHE A 16 4.01 -11.00 -10.64
C PHE A 16 4.03 -12.40 -11.25
N LYS A 17 2.94 -12.75 -11.94
CA LYS A 17 2.89 -13.98 -12.76
C LYS A 17 3.84 -13.86 -13.95
N GLU A 18 4.27 -14.99 -14.50
CA GLU A 18 5.26 -15.05 -15.59
C GLU A 18 4.77 -14.45 -16.91
N ASP A 19 3.45 -14.37 -17.11
CA ASP A 19 2.80 -13.82 -18.29
C ASP A 19 2.60 -12.29 -18.24
N VAL A 20 2.92 -11.64 -17.12
CA VAL A 20 2.82 -10.19 -16.98
C VAL A 20 4.08 -9.54 -17.57
N THR A 21 3.89 -8.71 -18.60
CA THR A 21 5.00 -8.05 -19.29
C THR A 21 5.59 -6.89 -18.47
N PRO A 22 6.84 -6.48 -18.72
CA PRO A 22 7.44 -5.33 -18.06
C PRO A 22 6.62 -4.04 -18.20
N ASP A 23 6.02 -3.80 -19.38
CA ASP A 23 5.17 -2.62 -19.61
C ASP A 23 3.89 -2.65 -18.75
N MET A 24 3.29 -3.84 -18.57
CA MET A 24 2.14 -4.01 -17.67
C MET A 24 2.54 -3.75 -16.22
N ILE A 25 3.71 -4.25 -15.79
CA ILE A 25 4.24 -4.00 -14.44
C ILE A 25 4.41 -2.48 -14.22
N ASP A 26 5.00 -1.77 -15.18
CA ASP A 26 5.16 -0.31 -15.09
C ASP A 26 3.82 0.43 -15.01
N GLN A 27 2.80 -0.02 -15.76
CA GLN A 27 1.45 0.52 -15.67
C GLN A 27 0.83 0.27 -14.30
N LEU A 28 0.96 -0.94 -13.75
CA LEU A 28 0.46 -1.28 -12.42
C LEU A 28 1.14 -0.44 -11.34
N ILE A 29 2.46 -0.26 -11.40
CA ILE A 29 3.22 0.60 -10.46
C ILE A 29 2.74 2.05 -10.53
N LYS A 30 2.54 2.59 -11.74
CA LYS A 30 2.00 3.95 -11.93
C LYS A 30 0.58 4.07 -11.40
N GLY A 31 -0.27 3.07 -11.63
CA GLY A 31 -1.62 2.98 -11.07
C GLY A 31 -1.60 3.04 -9.54
N TYR A 32 -0.72 2.27 -8.90
CA TYR A 32 -0.57 2.32 -7.44
C TYR A 32 -0.16 3.71 -6.93
N ALA A 33 0.82 4.35 -7.60
CA ALA A 33 1.27 5.69 -7.24
C ALA A 33 0.16 6.75 -7.37
N SER A 34 -0.77 6.57 -8.32
CA SER A 34 -1.89 7.49 -8.53
C SER A 34 -2.90 7.50 -7.36
N LEU A 35 -3.00 6.39 -6.60
CA LEU A 35 -3.90 6.28 -5.45
C LEU A 35 -3.59 7.30 -4.36
N VAL A 36 -2.33 7.76 -4.25
CA VAL A 36 -1.91 8.78 -3.28
C VAL A 36 -2.66 10.11 -3.48
N SER A 37 -3.06 10.42 -4.72
CA SER A 37 -3.84 11.62 -5.04
C SER A 37 -5.33 11.48 -4.68
N LEU A 38 -5.83 10.25 -4.58
CA LEU A 38 -7.24 9.93 -4.35
C LEU A 38 -7.52 9.60 -2.89
N ILE A 39 -6.55 9.04 -2.16
CA ILE A 39 -6.72 8.50 -0.81
C ILE A 39 -5.84 9.29 0.15
N GLN A 40 -6.44 10.24 0.86
CA GLN A 40 -5.72 11.14 1.78
C GLN A 40 -4.82 10.42 2.80
N PRO A 41 -5.27 9.35 3.49
CA PRO A 41 -4.44 8.62 4.45
C PRO A 41 -3.14 8.04 3.89
N MET A 42 -3.09 7.75 2.57
CA MET A 42 -1.94 7.09 1.94
C MET A 42 -0.67 7.96 1.89
N LYS A 43 -0.80 9.28 2.01
CA LYS A 43 0.35 10.20 2.08
C LYS A 43 1.22 9.96 3.31
N SER A 44 0.60 9.60 4.43
CA SER A 44 1.26 9.27 5.67
C SER A 44 0.26 8.60 6.61
N PHE A 45 0.40 7.30 6.82
CA PHE A 45 -0.43 6.59 7.80
C PHE A 45 0.02 6.98 9.21
N HIS A 46 -0.86 7.64 9.95
CA HIS A 46 -0.58 8.08 11.33
C HIS A 46 -1.03 7.06 12.38
N CYS A 47 -1.86 6.09 11.99
CA CYS A 47 -2.44 5.09 12.85
C CYS A 47 -3.02 3.94 12.01
N VAL A 48 -3.49 2.89 12.69
CA VAL A 48 -4.08 1.71 12.03
C VAL A 48 -5.44 2.02 11.42
N GLU A 49 -6.17 3.00 11.96
CA GLU A 49 -7.45 3.47 11.43
C GLU A 49 -7.27 4.10 10.04
N GLY A 50 -6.18 4.85 9.82
CA GLY A 50 -5.85 5.39 8.50
C GLY A 50 -5.57 4.30 7.46
N ILE A 51 -5.03 3.14 7.89
CA ILE A 51 -4.88 1.97 7.02
C ILE A 51 -6.24 1.36 6.72
N ALA A 52 -7.12 1.23 7.72
CA ALA A 52 -8.47 0.72 7.50
C ALA A 52 -9.28 1.59 6.52
N GLU A 53 -9.19 2.92 6.65
CA GLU A 53 -9.79 3.86 5.70
C GLU A 53 -9.24 3.69 4.27
N TYR A 54 -7.93 3.53 4.13
CA TYR A 54 -7.30 3.23 2.84
C TYR A 54 -7.78 1.91 2.25
N VAL A 55 -7.77 0.83 3.03
CA VAL A 55 -8.15 -0.51 2.56
C VAL A 55 -9.61 -0.56 2.13
N ALA A 56 -10.50 0.13 2.86
CA ALA A 56 -11.92 0.21 2.55
C ALA A 56 -12.27 1.22 1.44
N HIS A 57 -11.31 2.05 1.00
CA HIS A 57 -11.58 3.09 0.03
C HIS A 57 -11.95 2.48 -1.35
N PRO A 58 -13.02 2.95 -2.02
CA PRO A 58 -13.46 2.37 -3.30
C PRO A 58 -12.36 2.32 -4.37
N ALA A 59 -11.59 3.40 -4.51
CA ALA A 59 -10.47 3.45 -5.46
C ALA A 59 -9.35 2.43 -5.13
N HIS A 60 -9.11 2.13 -3.85
CA HIS A 60 -8.17 1.08 -3.46
C HIS A 60 -8.74 -0.30 -3.81
N VAL A 61 -10.01 -0.56 -3.50
CA VAL A 61 -10.66 -1.85 -3.78
C VAL A 61 -10.69 -2.14 -5.28
N GLU A 62 -11.06 -1.15 -6.09
CA GLU A 62 -11.07 -1.26 -7.54
C GLU A 62 -9.68 -1.60 -8.09
N TYR A 63 -8.66 -0.83 -7.69
CA TYR A 63 -7.29 -1.09 -8.08
C TYR A 63 -6.78 -2.45 -7.56
N ALA A 64 -7.11 -2.84 -6.33
CA ALA A 64 -6.69 -4.11 -5.74
C ALA A 64 -7.24 -5.30 -6.54
N ASN A 65 -8.48 -5.22 -7.04
CA ASN A 65 -9.04 -6.26 -7.90
C ASN A 65 -8.23 -6.45 -9.19
N GLU A 66 -7.80 -5.35 -9.83
CA GLU A 66 -6.93 -5.39 -11.01
C GLU A 66 -5.52 -5.90 -10.66
N PHE A 67 -4.89 -5.32 -9.64
CA PHE A 67 -3.52 -5.61 -9.25
C PHE A 67 -3.34 -7.06 -8.81
N LEU A 68 -4.21 -7.55 -7.91
CA LEU A 68 -4.10 -8.90 -7.36
C LEU A 68 -4.29 -9.99 -8.43
N CYS A 69 -5.05 -9.72 -9.50
CA CYS A 69 -5.20 -10.66 -10.61
C CYS A 69 -3.88 -10.91 -11.37
N ASN A 70 -2.93 -9.97 -11.31
CA ASN A 70 -1.63 -10.05 -11.97
C ASN A 70 -0.53 -10.65 -11.06
N LEU A 71 -0.83 -10.97 -9.80
CA LEU A 71 0.15 -11.49 -8.85
C LEU A 71 0.08 -13.01 -8.72
N GLU A 72 1.25 -13.62 -8.57
CA GLU A 72 1.38 -15.00 -8.09
C GLU A 72 1.39 -15.04 -6.55
N LYS A 73 2.08 -14.07 -5.92
CA LYS A 73 2.21 -13.98 -4.45
C LYS A 73 2.19 -12.53 -4.00
N VAL A 74 1.61 -12.29 -2.82
CA VAL A 74 1.61 -10.98 -2.16
C VAL A 74 1.82 -11.14 -0.66
N ILE A 75 2.64 -10.27 -0.08
CA ILE A 75 2.85 -10.14 1.36
C ILE A 75 2.65 -8.66 1.69
N VAL A 76 1.76 -8.39 2.65
CA VAL A 76 1.50 -7.04 3.17
C VAL A 76 1.92 -7.00 4.64
N ILE A 77 2.73 -6.01 4.99
CA ILE A 77 3.24 -5.82 6.35
C ILE A 77 2.93 -4.40 6.78
N ASP A 78 2.17 -4.29 7.87
CA ASP A 78 1.94 -3.04 8.58
C ASP A 78 2.71 -3.06 9.90
N TYR A 79 3.57 -2.07 10.11
CA TYR A 79 4.35 -1.99 11.34
C TYR A 79 4.57 -0.55 11.81
N LYS A 80 4.78 -0.41 13.13
CA LYS A 80 5.23 0.85 13.73
C LYS A 80 6.76 0.84 13.78
N PRO A 81 7.45 1.74 13.07
CA PRO A 81 8.89 1.76 13.02
C PRO A 81 9.45 2.13 14.39
N THR A 82 10.33 1.27 14.90
CA THR A 82 11.06 1.50 16.16
C THR A 82 12.50 1.80 15.80
N VAL A 83 12.95 3.02 16.04
CA VAL A 83 14.35 3.41 15.80
C VAL A 83 15.17 2.96 16.99
N LEU A 84 16.05 1.97 16.75
CA LEU A 84 17.08 1.60 17.71
C LEU A 84 18.29 2.50 17.50
N ARG A 85 18.74 3.20 18.55
CA ARG A 85 20.01 3.92 18.55
C ARG A 85 21.02 3.03 19.27
N ALA A 86 22.14 2.75 18.62
CA ALA A 86 23.29 2.04 19.18
C ALA A 86 24.20 3.01 19.92
#